data_AF-A0A4P6XUQ1-F1
#
_entry.id   AF-A0A4P6XUQ1-F1
#
_cell.length_a   1.000
_cell.length_b   1.000
_cell.length_c   1.000
_cell.angle_alpha   90.00
_cell.angle_beta   90.00
_cell.angle_gamma   90.00
#
_symmetry.space_group_name_H-M   'P 1'
#
loop_
_entity.id
_entity.type
_entity.pdbx_description
1 polymer ?
#
loop_
_entity_poly.entity_id
_entity_poly.type
_entity_poly.pdbx_seq_one_letter_code
_entity_poly.pdbx_strand_id
1 'polypeptide(L)'
;MASITSIVKASDWILSRPTLSKVIIPVAKTFCAYAGYREMGLKLPEDQLYARNFRTLTAHQLSLSHQLLPPNKAVQPEEDTHYLIPYLLEAEKEAFEKAELDQMKV
;
A
#
# COMPACT_ATOMS: atom_id res chain seq x y z
N MET A 1 -4.08 17.17 0.27
CA MET A 1 -3.51 15.80 0.19
C MET A 1 -4.26 15.03 -0.88
N ALA A 2 -3.61 14.18 -1.65
CA ALA A 2 -4.31 13.32 -2.61
C ALA A 2 -5.07 12.22 -1.85
N SER A 3 -6.34 11.97 -2.19
CA SER A 3 -7.10 10.84 -1.64
C SER A 3 -6.70 9.53 -2.32
N ILE A 4 -6.79 8.41 -1.60
CA ILE A 4 -6.55 7.06 -2.13
C ILE A 4 -7.47 6.80 -3.32
N THR A 5 -8.71 7.27 -3.28
CA THR A 5 -9.67 7.19 -4.39
C THR A 5 -9.15 7.85 -5.68
N SER A 6 -8.54 9.04 -5.58
CA SER A 6 -7.95 9.74 -6.73
C SER A 6 -6.72 8.99 -7.27
N ILE A 7 -5.91 8.43 -6.38
CA ILE A 7 -4.72 7.64 -6.72
C ILE A 7 -5.11 6.35 -7.46
N VAL A 8 -6.12 5.62 -6.97
CA VAL A 8 -6.63 4.41 -7.63
C VAL A 8 -7.15 4.73 -9.02
N LYS A 9 -7.95 5.79 -9.17
CA LYS A 9 -8.47 6.22 -10.48
C LYS A 9 -7.35 6.56 -11.48
N ALA A 10 -6.30 7.22 -11.02
CA ALA A 10 -5.13 7.53 -11.85
C ALA A 10 -4.34 6.25 -12.21
N SER A 11 -4.18 5.33 -11.25
CA SER A 11 -3.53 4.04 -11.46
C SER A 11 -4.27 3.18 -12.48
N ASP A 12 -5.59 3.05 -12.36
CA ASP A 12 -6.41 2.29 -13.30
C ASP A 12 -6.34 2.88 -14.72
N TRP A 13 -6.30 4.21 -14.81
CA TRP A 13 -6.12 4.89 -16.10
C TRP A 13 -4.75 4.57 -16.72
N ILE A 14 -3.69 4.51 -15.93
CA ILE A 14 -2.35 4.10 -16.38
C ILE A 14 -2.33 2.64 -16.83
N LEU A 15 -2.94 1.74 -16.05
CA LEU A 15 -2.99 0.32 -16.32
C LEU A 15 -3.85 -0.02 -17.55
N SER A 16 -4.90 0.76 -17.83
CA SER A 16 -5.76 0.58 -19.00
C SER A 16 -5.03 0.75 -20.34
N ARG A 17 -3.87 1.44 -20.36
CA ARG A 17 -3.12 1.73 -21.58
C ARG A 17 -1.89 0.82 -21.72
N PRO A 18 -1.81 -0.03 -22.76
CA PRO A 18 -0.75 -1.04 -22.87
C PRO A 18 0.65 -0.46 -23.10
N THR A 19 0.79 0.72 -23.71
CA THR A 19 2.09 1.41 -23.87
C THR A 19 2.59 1.99 -22.56
N LEU A 20 1.68 2.56 -21.77
CA LEU A 20 2.00 3.24 -20.52
C LEU A 20 2.28 2.23 -19.40
N SER A 21 1.47 1.16 -19.32
CA SER A 21 1.65 0.03 -18.41
C SER A 21 3.03 -0.65 -18.57
N LYS A 22 3.47 -0.90 -19.81
CA LYS A 22 4.78 -1.53 -20.08
C LYS A 22 5.99 -0.71 -19.61
N VAL A 23 5.89 0.61 -19.59
CA VAL A 23 6.99 1.50 -19.18
C VAL A 23 6.93 1.80 -17.69
N ILE A 24 5.73 2.04 -17.14
CA ILE A 24 5.56 2.49 -15.76
C ILE A 24 5.63 1.32 -14.76
N ILE A 25 5.14 0.12 -15.09
CA ILE A 25 5.18 -1.02 -14.15
C ILE A 25 6.60 -1.38 -13.71
N PRO A 26 7.61 -1.50 -14.59
CA PRO A 26 8.98 -1.79 -14.17
C PRO A 26 9.55 -0.70 -13.26
N VAL A 27 9.28 0.57 -13.56
CA VAL A 27 9.71 1.73 -12.76
C VAL A 27 9.02 1.75 -11.40
N ALA A 28 7.72 1.45 -11.36
CA ALA A 28 6.97 1.33 -10.12
C ALA A 28 7.53 0.18 -9.26
N LYS A 29 7.84 -0.97 -9.85
CA LYS A 29 8.45 -2.10 -9.15
C LYS A 29 9.82 -1.78 -8.55
N THR A 30 10.69 -1.09 -9.29
CA THR A 30 12.00 -0.68 -8.76
C THR A 30 11.84 0.36 -7.65
N PHE A 31 10.96 1.35 -7.83
CA PHE A 31 10.64 2.33 -6.79
C PHE A 31 10.11 1.66 -5.52
N CYS A 32 9.16 0.73 -5.66
CA CYS A 32 8.60 -0.03 -4.56
C CYS A 32 9.65 -0.88 -3.83
N ALA A 33 10.60 -1.48 -4.55
CA ALA A 33 11.72 -2.20 -3.96
C ALA A 33 12.68 -1.29 -3.18
N TYR A 34 12.92 -0.05 -3.65
CA TYR A 34 13.80 0.91 -2.98
C TYR A 34 13.14 1.66 -1.82
N ALA A 35 11.83 1.82 -1.83
CA ALA A 35 11.12 2.60 -0.84
C ALA A 35 11.04 1.91 0.54
N GLY A 36 11.39 0.62 0.65
CA GLY A 36 11.58 -0.08 1.92
C GLY A 36 10.32 -0.21 2.80
N TYR A 37 9.16 0.25 2.35
CA TYR A 37 7.92 0.25 3.14
C TYR A 37 7.38 -1.17 3.38
N ARG A 38 7.76 -2.16 2.56
CA ARG A 38 7.50 -3.59 2.81
C ARG A 38 8.02 -4.05 4.17
N GLU A 39 8.94 -3.27 4.74
CA GLU A 39 9.52 -3.51 6.04
C GLU A 39 8.70 -2.87 7.19
N MET A 40 7.77 -1.93 7.01
CA MET A 40 7.27 -1.08 8.13
C MET A 40 5.80 -1.22 8.61
N GLY A 41 4.92 -1.96 7.90
CA GLY A 41 3.61 -2.52 8.36
C GLY A 41 2.47 -1.63 8.96
N LEU A 42 1.29 -1.58 8.27
CA LEU A 42 0.02 -0.85 8.64
C LEU A 42 -1.29 -1.73 8.75
N LYS A 43 -2.33 -1.32 9.54
CA LYS A 43 -3.24 -2.15 10.44
C LYS A 43 -4.34 -2.94 9.72
N LEU A 44 -4.55 -4.20 10.12
CA LEU A 44 -5.30 -5.25 9.40
C LEU A 44 -6.15 -6.18 10.30
N PRO A 45 -6.93 -7.15 9.76
CA PRO A 45 -7.52 -8.28 10.52
C PRO A 45 -6.47 -9.04 11.35
N GLU A 46 -6.85 -9.66 12.48
CA GLU A 46 -5.92 -10.11 13.54
C GLU A 46 -4.73 -10.96 13.05
N ASP A 47 -4.97 -11.91 12.16
CA ASP A 47 -3.95 -12.75 11.53
C ASP A 47 -2.98 -11.92 10.67
N GLN A 48 -3.52 -11.05 9.83
CA GLN A 48 -2.72 -10.18 8.98
C GLN A 48 -2.09 -9.01 9.76
N LEU A 49 -2.70 -8.59 10.88
CA LEU A 49 -2.20 -7.60 11.84
C LEU A 49 -1.01 -8.15 12.60
N TYR A 50 -1.10 -9.39 13.07
CA TYR A 50 -0.01 -10.08 13.73
C TYR A 50 1.15 -10.26 12.75
N ALA A 51 0.89 -10.79 11.55
CA ALA A 51 1.89 -10.94 10.51
C ALA A 51 2.54 -9.59 10.14
N ARG A 52 1.75 -8.52 10.05
CA ARG A 52 2.24 -7.15 9.83
C ARG A 52 3.11 -6.66 10.99
N ASN A 53 2.65 -6.77 12.23
CA ASN A 53 3.39 -6.31 13.40
C ASN A 53 4.71 -7.05 13.51
N PHE A 54 4.72 -8.36 13.24
CA PHE A 54 5.93 -9.15 13.13
C PHE A 54 6.89 -8.59 12.06
N ARG A 55 6.39 -8.31 10.84
CA ARG A 55 7.19 -7.66 9.77
C ARG A 55 7.78 -6.32 10.23
N THR A 56 6.97 -5.44 10.81
CA THR A 56 7.41 -4.14 11.35
C THR A 56 8.50 -4.28 12.42
N LEU A 57 8.32 -5.20 13.38
CA LEU A 57 9.31 -5.44 14.43
C LEU A 57 10.62 -5.98 13.87
N THR A 58 10.55 -6.93 12.93
CA THR A 58 11.75 -7.49 12.28
C THR A 58 12.52 -6.43 11.49
N ALA A 59 11.82 -5.56 10.80
CA ALA A 59 12.43 -4.45 10.07
C ALA A 59 13.08 -3.41 10.97
N HIS A 60 12.42 -3.03 12.07
CA HIS A 60 13.03 -2.12 13.03
C HIS A 60 14.29 -2.73 13.63
N GLN A 61 14.27 -4.03 13.94
CA GLN A 61 15.46 -4.73 14.41
C GLN A 61 16.59 -4.72 13.35
N LEU A 62 16.26 -5.00 12.09
CA LEU A 62 17.20 -4.96 10.97
C LEU A 62 17.79 -3.57 10.77
N SER A 63 16.93 -2.55 10.75
CA SER A 63 17.31 -1.13 10.66
C SER A 63 18.23 -0.72 11.82
N LEU A 64 17.93 -1.13 13.05
CA LEU A 64 18.76 -0.84 14.23
C LEU A 64 20.14 -1.51 14.13
N SER A 65 20.18 -2.72 13.56
CA SER A 65 21.41 -3.49 13.38
C SER A 65 22.19 -3.12 12.11
N HIS A 66 21.65 -2.27 11.24
CA HIS A 66 22.16 -1.99 9.89
C HIS A 66 22.40 -3.26 9.05
N GLN A 67 21.52 -4.25 9.19
CA GLN A 67 21.58 -5.50 8.43
C GLN A 67 20.34 -5.62 7.53
N LEU A 68 20.49 -6.33 6.42
CA LEU A 68 19.38 -6.67 5.54
C LEU A 68 18.84 -8.06 5.88
N LEU A 69 17.57 -8.28 5.55
CA LEU A 69 16.95 -9.59 5.68
C LEU A 69 17.64 -10.61 4.74
N PRO A 70 17.90 -11.85 5.17
CA PRO A 70 18.43 -12.90 4.30
C PRO A 70 17.54 -13.14 3.06
N PRO A 71 18.12 -13.44 1.88
CA PRO A 71 17.36 -13.52 0.62
C PRO A 71 16.21 -14.54 0.62
N ASN A 72 16.33 -15.62 1.38
CA ASN A 72 15.32 -16.67 1.51
C ASN A 72 14.09 -16.25 2.34
N LYS A 73 14.19 -15.16 3.11
CA LYS A 73 13.10 -14.60 3.91
C LYS A 73 12.51 -13.33 3.30
N ALA A 74 13.07 -12.87 2.18
CA ALA A 74 12.56 -11.71 1.46
C ALA A 74 11.16 -12.01 0.90
N VAL A 75 10.25 -11.06 1.11
CA VAL A 75 8.87 -11.15 0.59
C VAL A 75 8.92 -11.20 -0.93
N GLN A 76 8.29 -12.22 -1.50
CA GLN A 76 8.26 -12.37 -2.95
C GLN A 76 7.33 -11.34 -3.59
N PRO A 77 7.55 -10.93 -4.85
CA PRO A 77 6.69 -9.96 -5.51
C PRO A 77 5.21 -10.36 -5.57
N GLU A 78 4.92 -11.65 -5.56
CA GLU A 78 3.57 -12.23 -5.61
C GLU A 78 2.83 -12.08 -4.28
N GLU A 79 3.57 -12.05 -3.16
CA GLU A 79 3.03 -11.96 -1.81
C GLU A 79 2.76 -10.50 -1.39
N ASP A 80 3.33 -9.53 -2.11
CA ASP A 80 3.13 -8.09 -1.88
C ASP A 80 1.78 -7.62 -2.45
N THR A 81 0.72 -8.03 -1.76
CA THR A 81 -0.67 -7.74 -2.13
C THR A 81 -1.17 -6.46 -1.46
N HIS A 82 -2.08 -5.74 -2.13
CA HIS A 82 -2.69 -4.51 -1.64
C HIS A 82 -3.80 -4.76 -0.61
N TYR A 83 -3.49 -5.51 0.44
CA TYR A 83 -4.46 -5.99 1.43
C TYR A 83 -5.16 -4.85 2.22
N LEU A 84 -4.59 -3.64 2.26
CA LEU A 84 -5.10 -2.51 3.05
C LEU A 84 -5.95 -1.53 2.23
N ILE A 85 -5.72 -1.47 0.91
CA ILE A 85 -6.44 -0.58 0.00
C ILE A 85 -7.97 -0.73 0.07
N PRO A 86 -8.58 -1.94 0.11
CA PRO A 86 -10.04 -2.05 0.14
C PRO A 86 -10.65 -1.37 1.37
N TYR A 87 -10.04 -1.55 2.54
CA TYR A 87 -10.50 -0.94 3.79
C TYR A 87 -10.32 0.59 3.80
N LEU A 88 -9.25 1.10 3.18
CA LEU A 88 -9.01 2.55 3.06
C LEU A 88 -10.03 3.21 2.13
N LEU A 89 -10.36 2.55 1.01
CA LEU A 89 -11.37 3.06 0.08
C LEU A 89 -12.77 3.10 0.70
N GLU A 90 -13.11 2.09 1.50
CA GLU A 90 -14.36 2.08 2.26
C GLU A 90 -14.42 3.23 3.26
N ALA A 91 -13.38 3.41 4.08
CA ALA A 91 -13.30 4.51 5.04
C ALA A 91 -13.32 5.89 4.37
N GLU A 92 -12.65 6.05 3.22
CA GLU A 92 -12.70 7.30 2.45
C GLU A 92 -14.10 7.57 1.91
N LYS A 93 -14.79 6.54 1.41
CA LYS A 93 -16.16 6.66 0.90
C LYS A 93 -17.12 7.09 2.01
N GLU A 94 -17.04 6.47 3.19
CA GLU A 94 -17.83 6.86 4.36
C GLU A 94 -17.55 8.30 4.79
N ALA A 95 -16.27 8.70 4.83
CA ALA A 95 -15.88 10.07 5.20
C ALA A 95 -16.38 11.10 4.17
N PHE A 96 -16.37 10.75 2.89
CA PHE A 96 -16.85 11.60 1.81
C PHE A 96 -18.38 11.74 1.84
N GLU A 97 -19.11 10.63 1.97
CA GLU A 97 -20.57 10.62 2.10
C GLU A 97 -21.00 11.47 3.29
N LYS A 98 -20.35 11.32 4.44
CA LYS A 98 -20.62 12.17 5.61
C LYS A 98 -20.41 13.64 5.31
N ALA A 99 -19.30 14.01 4.67
CA ALA A 99 -19.00 15.39 4.34
C ALA A 99 -20.00 16.00 3.32
N GLU A 100 -20.50 15.21 2.38
CA GLU A 100 -21.55 15.63 1.44
C GLU A 100 -22.89 15.87 2.17
N LEU A 101 -23.27 14.96 3.07
CA LEU A 101 -24.49 15.09 3.88
C LEU A 101 -24.43 16.33 4.79
N ASP A 102 -23.27 16.60 5.40
CA ASP A 102 -23.06 17.79 6.24
C ASP A 102 -23.15 19.11 5.46
N GLN A 103 -22.93 19.10 4.14
CA GLN A 103 -22.95 20.28 3.25
C GLN A 103 -24.25 20.43 2.46
N MET A 104 -25.18 19.49 2.61
CA MET A 104 -26.43 19.48 1.84
C MET A 104 -27.32 20.64 2.28
N LYS A 105 -27.56 21.60 1.39
CA LYS A 105 -28.51 22.70 1.64
C LYS A 105 -29.93 22.19 1.43
N VAL A 106 -30.81 22.48 2.39
CA VAL A 106 -32.26 22.27 2.29
C VAL A 106 -32.86 23.24 1.27
#